data_AF-S2EWN7-F1
#
_entry.id   AF-S2EWN7-F1
#
_cell.length_a   1.000
_cell.length_b   1.000
_cell.length_c   1.000
_cell.angle_alpha   90.00
_cell.angle_beta   90.00
_cell.angle_gamma   90.00
#
_symmetry.space_group_name_H-M   'P 1'
#
loop_
_entity.id
_entity.type
_entity.pdbx_description
1 polymer ?
#
loop_
_entity_poly.entity_id
_entity_poly.type
_entity_poly.pdbx_seq_one_letter_code
_entity_poly.pdbx_strand_id
1 'polypeptide(L)'
;MLWPGTLIGTGVGFAIASIPGAMLGALLGQVLDRHLHLQSLAHLREKLGGRSVLRNDELLFVLLGRLAKCDGRVVEGHIQQARAEMRALEMSESAQRRAIAAFNRGKSGSDRLRGHLRRLRSQPYAAEGVLRACWRMVWADGHAGNRERELLFQWGNWLGWSERQVRALAADYEPQHRPLVSSVTTYQDALRLLGVTATSEPAQIKRAYRRLLSRHHPDKIAGSGATASQVREATDKTRELHNAYTLIRQRRDFR
;
A
#
# COMPACT_ATOMS: atom_id res chain seq x y z
N MET A 1 -1.73 43.11 6.17
CA MET A 1 -1.19 42.21 7.23
C MET A 1 -2.16 42.28 8.40
N LEU A 2 -2.98 41.26 8.61
CA LEU A 2 -3.94 41.25 9.72
C LEU A 2 -3.28 40.49 10.87
N TRP A 3 -3.32 41.07 12.07
CA TRP A 3 -2.78 40.51 13.31
C TRP A 3 -3.95 39.82 14.03
N PRO A 4 -4.22 38.53 13.75
CA PRO A 4 -5.45 37.86 14.14
C PRO A 4 -5.59 37.76 15.67
N GLY A 5 -4.48 37.50 16.37
CA GLY A 5 -4.45 37.45 17.83
C GLY A 5 -4.74 38.82 18.44
N THR A 6 -4.22 39.89 17.84
CA THR A 6 -4.47 41.27 18.27
C THR A 6 -5.94 41.65 18.12
N LEU A 7 -6.58 41.32 16.99
CA LEU A 7 -8.00 41.62 16.76
C LEU A 7 -8.93 40.81 17.68
N ILE A 8 -8.67 39.51 17.84
CA ILE A 8 -9.45 38.65 18.74
C ILE A 8 -9.25 39.08 20.19
N GLY A 9 -8.01 39.35 20.59
CA GLY A 9 -7.65 39.83 21.93
C GLY A 9 -8.32 41.17 22.25
N THR A 10 -8.34 42.11 21.30
CA THR A 10 -9.03 43.39 21.46
C THR A 10 -10.53 43.21 21.66
N GLY A 11 -11.18 42.36 20.85
CA GLY A 11 -12.62 42.10 20.95
C GLY A 11 -13.02 41.40 22.26
N VAL A 12 -12.28 40.35 22.64
CA VAL A 12 -12.52 39.63 23.90
C VAL A 12 -12.23 40.51 25.11
N GLY A 13 -11.13 41.26 25.07
CA GLY A 13 -10.77 42.21 26.12
C GLY A 13 -11.84 43.29 26.30
N PHE A 14 -12.37 43.84 25.20
CA PHE A 14 -13.45 44.80 25.23
C PHE A 14 -14.73 44.24 25.87
N ALA A 15 -15.09 43.00 25.56
CA ALA A 15 -16.28 42.36 26.11
C ALA A 15 -16.18 42.13 27.63
N ILE A 16 -14.98 41.91 28.18
CA ILE A 16 -14.77 41.63 29.60
C ILE A 16 -14.67 42.91 30.43
N ALA A 17 -13.91 43.91 29.94
CA ALA A 17 -13.58 45.09 30.73
C ALA A 17 -13.61 46.40 29.93
N SER A 18 -14.41 46.46 28.85
CA SER A 18 -14.60 47.66 28.02
C SER A 18 -13.25 48.21 27.50
N ILE A 19 -13.06 49.54 27.48
CA ILE A 19 -11.87 50.18 26.88
C ILE A 19 -10.55 49.69 27.53
N PRO A 20 -10.39 49.65 28.87
CA PRO A 20 -9.18 49.10 29.49
C PRO A 20 -8.90 47.65 29.10
N GLY A 21 -9.95 46.82 29.03
CA GLY A 21 -9.84 45.44 28.61
C GLY A 21 -9.42 45.29 27.15
N ALA A 22 -9.93 46.13 26.26
CA ALA A 22 -9.55 46.14 24.85
C ALA A 22 -8.06 46.45 24.65
N MET A 23 -7.52 47.42 25.40
CA MET A 23 -6.11 47.77 25.35
C MET A 23 -5.21 46.62 25.82
N LEU A 24 -5.57 45.99 26.94
CA LEU A 24 -4.82 44.86 27.49
C LEU A 24 -4.90 43.63 26.58
N GLY A 25 -6.08 43.37 26.03
CA GLY A 25 -6.33 42.30 25.06
C GLY A 25 -5.57 42.49 23.74
N ALA A 26 -5.46 43.74 23.26
CA ALA A 26 -4.64 44.06 22.08
C ALA A 26 -3.15 43.76 22.34
N LEU A 27 -2.62 44.18 23.50
CA LEU A 27 -1.22 43.94 23.87
C LEU A 27 -0.89 42.44 23.98
N LEU A 28 -1.74 41.67 24.67
CA LEU A 28 -1.56 40.22 24.79
C LEU A 28 -1.70 39.51 23.44
N GLY A 29 -2.66 39.94 22.62
CA GLY A 29 -2.84 39.43 21.26
C GLY A 29 -1.64 39.68 20.36
N GLN A 30 -0.99 40.84 20.50
CA GLN A 30 0.19 41.20 19.72
C GLN A 30 1.44 40.40 20.13
N VAL A 31 1.61 40.11 21.43
CA VAL A 31 2.67 39.21 21.91
C VAL A 31 2.45 37.81 21.36
N LEU A 32 1.21 37.33 21.36
CA LEU A 32 0.84 36.02 20.84
C LEU A 32 1.08 35.91 19.32
N ASP A 33 0.71 36.95 18.56
CA ASP A 33 0.96 37.01 17.11
C ASP A 33 2.46 36.97 16.78
N ARG A 34 3.29 37.64 17.60
CA ARG A 34 4.75 37.69 17.42
C ARG A 34 5.42 36.36 17.79
N HIS A 35 4.97 35.68 18.83
CA HIS A 35 5.52 34.38 19.24
C HIS A 35 5.07 33.22 18.34
N LEU A 36 3.89 33.30 17.73
CA LEU A 36 3.33 32.21 16.92
C LEU A 36 3.41 32.44 15.41
N HIS A 37 4.01 33.54 14.94
CA HIS A 37 4.13 33.88 13.51
C HIS A 37 2.78 33.79 12.76
N LEU A 38 1.70 34.21 13.42
CA LEU A 38 0.35 34.08 12.90
C LEU A 38 0.05 35.19 11.89
N GLN A 39 0.47 35.01 10.64
CA GLN A 39 0.35 36.02 9.59
C GLN A 39 -1.05 36.08 8.93
N SER A 40 -1.98 35.18 9.29
CA SER A 40 -3.33 35.14 8.71
C SER A 40 -4.35 34.42 9.60
N LEU A 41 -5.60 34.91 9.63
CA LEU A 41 -6.76 34.25 10.22
C LEU A 41 -6.98 32.83 9.65
N ALA A 42 -6.54 32.57 8.42
CA ALA A 42 -6.58 31.25 7.81
C ALA A 42 -5.68 30.25 8.55
N HIS A 43 -4.45 30.63 8.92
CA HIS A 43 -3.52 29.79 9.68
C HIS A 43 -3.99 29.52 11.11
N LEU A 44 -4.67 30.48 11.75
CA LEU A 44 -5.23 30.28 13.09
C LEU A 44 -6.37 29.24 13.06
N ARG A 45 -7.25 29.31 12.06
CA ARG A 45 -8.32 28.32 11.82
C ARG A 45 -7.76 26.94 11.48
N GLU A 46 -6.62 26.88 10.80
CA GLU A 46 -5.93 25.63 10.46
C GLU A 46 -5.33 24.97 11.71
N LYS A 47 -4.75 25.75 12.62
CA LYS A 47 -4.11 25.27 13.85
C LYS A 47 -5.12 24.91 14.96
N LEU A 48 -6.23 25.64 15.09
CA LEU A 48 -7.32 25.33 16.02
C LEU A 48 -8.32 24.29 15.47
N GLY A 49 -8.34 24.05 14.16
CA GLY A 49 -9.32 23.18 13.50
C GLY A 49 -9.00 21.69 13.45
N GLY A 50 -7.91 21.22 14.07
CA GLY A 50 -7.54 19.78 14.08
C GLY A 50 -7.41 19.14 12.70
N ARG A 51 -7.29 19.94 11.63
CA ARG A 51 -7.15 19.48 10.25
C ARG A 51 -5.70 19.70 9.86
N SER A 52 -4.84 18.76 10.25
CA SER A 52 -3.59 18.54 9.53
C SER A 52 -3.97 18.40 8.06
N VAL A 53 -3.62 19.40 7.25
CA VAL A 53 -3.67 19.28 5.79
C VAL A 53 -2.61 18.22 5.47
N LEU A 54 -3.03 16.96 5.39
CA LEU A 54 -2.18 15.92 4.81
C LEU A 54 -1.78 16.43 3.44
N ARG A 55 -0.48 16.65 3.26
CA ARG A 55 0.07 16.90 1.94
C ARG A 55 -0.18 15.67 1.06
N ASN A 56 -0.25 15.86 -0.26
CA ASN A 56 -0.58 14.77 -1.17
C ASN A 56 0.41 13.60 -1.07
N ASP A 57 1.70 13.88 -0.85
CA ASP A 57 2.73 12.88 -0.60
C ASP A 57 2.46 12.12 0.72
N GLU A 58 2.13 12.81 1.81
CA GLU A 58 1.79 12.16 3.08
C GLU A 58 0.53 11.29 2.99
N LEU A 59 -0.51 11.77 2.29
CA LEU A 59 -1.74 11.02 2.09
C LEU A 59 -1.47 9.66 1.45
N LEU A 60 -0.65 9.62 0.39
CA LEU A 60 -0.26 8.37 -0.25
C LEU A 60 0.32 7.39 0.78
N PHE A 61 1.31 7.82 1.56
CA PHE A 61 1.96 6.92 2.52
C PHE A 61 1.03 6.48 3.66
N VAL A 62 0.07 7.30 4.09
CA VAL A 62 -1.00 6.85 5.02
C VAL A 62 -1.81 5.70 4.42
N LEU A 63 -2.20 5.80 3.14
CA LEU A 63 -2.95 4.75 2.44
C LEU A 63 -2.13 3.47 2.32
N LEU A 64 -0.87 3.59 1.90
CA LEU A 64 0.06 2.48 1.78
C LEU A 64 0.27 1.75 3.12
N GLY A 65 0.42 2.50 4.22
CA GLY A 65 0.56 1.93 5.57
C GLY A 65 -0.70 1.21 6.04
N ARG A 66 -1.88 1.70 5.65
CA ARG A 66 -3.16 1.05 5.96
C ARG A 66 -3.35 -0.25 5.18
N LEU A 67 -3.00 -0.27 3.89
CA LEU A 67 -3.01 -1.49 3.07
C LEU A 67 -2.06 -2.52 3.64
N ALA A 68 -0.80 -2.15 3.86
CA ALA A 68 0.24 -3.04 4.36
C ALA A 68 -0.09 -3.71 5.71
N LYS A 69 -1.02 -3.12 6.49
CA LYS A 69 -1.47 -3.63 7.79
C LYS A 69 -2.82 -4.38 7.71
N CYS A 70 -3.58 -4.22 6.64
CA CYS A 70 -4.98 -4.67 6.53
C CYS A 70 -5.16 -6.16 6.84
N ASP A 71 -4.28 -6.99 6.26
CA ASP A 71 -4.38 -8.45 6.37
C ASP A 71 -3.45 -9.06 7.43
N GLY A 72 -2.93 -8.23 8.35
CA GLY A 72 -2.24 -8.69 9.55
C GLY A 72 -0.91 -7.99 9.80
N ARG A 73 0.21 -8.66 9.56
CA ARG A 73 1.55 -8.09 9.80
C ARG A 73 2.09 -7.44 8.53
N VAL A 74 2.79 -6.33 8.71
CA VAL A 74 3.54 -5.71 7.62
C VAL A 74 4.72 -6.63 7.29
N VAL A 75 4.81 -7.09 6.04
CA VAL A 75 5.92 -7.93 5.55
C VAL A 75 6.96 -7.09 4.81
N GLU A 76 8.13 -7.68 4.57
CA GLU A 76 9.25 -7.00 3.91
C GLU A 76 8.89 -6.47 2.51
N GLY A 77 8.05 -7.19 1.75
CA GLY A 77 7.56 -6.73 0.45
C GLY A 77 6.87 -5.36 0.52
N HIS A 78 6.02 -5.12 1.52
CA HIS A 78 5.38 -3.83 1.73
C HIS A 78 6.39 -2.71 2.03
N ILE A 79 7.42 -3.00 2.82
CA ILE A 79 8.47 -2.02 3.16
C ILE A 79 9.28 -1.66 1.91
N GLN A 80 9.66 -2.65 1.12
CA GLN A 80 10.40 -2.43 -0.12
C GLN A 80 9.57 -1.66 -1.15
N GLN A 81 8.28 -1.97 -1.29
CA GLN A 81 7.39 -1.22 -2.17
C GLN A 81 7.23 0.23 -1.72
N ALA A 82 7.05 0.49 -0.41
CA ALA A 82 6.97 1.86 0.10
C ALA A 82 8.27 2.65 -0.18
N ARG A 83 9.44 2.02 -0.05
CA ARG A 83 10.73 2.64 -0.42
C ARG A 83 10.85 2.89 -1.92
N ALA A 84 10.31 1.99 -2.75
CA ALA A 84 10.28 2.18 -4.20
C ALA A 84 9.43 3.40 -4.59
N GLU A 85 8.27 3.60 -3.97
CA GLU A 85 7.46 4.80 -4.18
C GLU A 85 8.19 6.08 -3.75
N MET A 86 8.91 6.07 -2.61
CA MET A 86 9.72 7.23 -2.19
C MET A 86 10.81 7.59 -3.21
N ARG A 87 11.44 6.59 -3.84
CA ARG A 87 12.44 6.80 -4.90
C ARG A 87 11.79 7.31 -6.19
N ALA A 88 10.66 6.74 -6.59
CA ALA A 88 9.95 7.15 -7.80
C ALA A 88 9.41 8.59 -7.72
N LEU A 89 9.09 9.05 -6.52
CA LEU A 89 8.69 10.43 -6.25
C LEU A 89 9.88 11.38 -5.98
N GLU A 90 11.12 10.90 -6.13
CA GLU A 90 12.35 11.67 -5.93
C GLU A 90 12.38 12.42 -4.59
N MET A 91 11.90 11.76 -3.53
CA MET A 91 11.70 12.42 -2.23
C MET A 91 13.04 12.76 -1.55
N SER A 92 13.21 14.01 -1.13
CA SER A 92 14.31 14.43 -0.25
C SER A 92 14.25 13.71 1.10
N GLU A 93 15.38 13.65 1.83
CA GLU A 93 15.41 12.97 3.15
C GLU A 93 14.35 13.48 4.13
N SER A 94 14.12 14.80 4.16
CA SER A 94 13.10 15.39 5.03
C SER A 94 11.68 14.90 4.65
N ALA A 95 11.42 14.74 3.36
CA ALA A 95 10.15 14.24 2.84
C ALA A 95 10.01 12.74 3.12
N GLN A 96 11.08 11.96 2.96
CA GLN A 96 11.09 10.54 3.33
C GLN A 96 10.77 10.33 4.81
N ARG A 97 11.32 11.14 5.73
CA ARG A 97 10.99 11.05 7.16
C ARG A 97 9.50 11.30 7.43
N ARG A 98 8.89 12.29 6.76
CA ARG A 98 7.44 12.55 6.85
C ARG A 98 6.62 11.40 6.25
N ALA A 99 7.04 10.86 5.11
CA ALA A 99 6.42 9.69 4.49
C ALA A 99 6.46 8.45 5.40
N ILE A 100 7.59 8.19 6.07
CA ILE A 100 7.71 7.10 7.05
C ILE A 100 6.76 7.32 8.24
N ALA A 101 6.68 8.54 8.77
CA ALA A 101 5.74 8.87 9.83
C ALA A 101 4.27 8.70 9.39
N ALA A 102 3.94 9.13 8.17
CA ALA A 102 2.63 8.98 7.56
C ALA A 102 2.26 7.50 7.35
N PHE A 103 3.20 6.70 6.83
CA PHE A 103 3.03 5.25 6.71
C PHE A 103 2.76 4.60 8.07
N ASN A 104 3.56 4.95 9.08
CA ASN A 104 3.39 4.42 10.42
C ASN A 104 2.02 4.80 11.03
N ARG A 105 1.55 6.01 10.77
CA ARG A 105 0.21 6.47 11.16
C ARG A 105 -0.89 5.68 10.45
N GLY A 106 -0.74 5.44 9.15
CA GLY A 106 -1.66 4.66 8.33
C GLY A 106 -1.95 3.26 8.88
N LYS A 107 -0.93 2.59 9.43
CA LYS A 107 -1.06 1.28 10.09
C LYS A 107 -2.06 1.28 11.25
N SER A 108 -2.28 2.41 11.92
CA SER A 108 -3.22 2.50 13.04
C SER A 108 -4.69 2.52 12.62
N GLY A 109 -4.98 2.82 11.34
CA GLY A 109 -6.36 2.90 10.84
C GLY A 109 -7.18 4.10 11.30
N SER A 110 -6.62 4.99 12.13
CA SER A 110 -7.36 6.07 12.80
C SER A 110 -7.69 7.29 11.92
N ASP A 111 -6.96 7.49 10.82
CA ASP A 111 -7.14 8.67 9.97
C ASP A 111 -8.47 8.68 9.21
N ARG A 112 -9.11 9.86 9.16
CA ARG A 112 -10.30 10.15 8.36
C ARG A 112 -9.92 10.48 6.91
N LEU A 113 -9.79 9.45 6.08
CA LEU A 113 -9.31 9.55 4.69
C LEU A 113 -10.32 10.16 3.72
N ARG A 114 -11.63 9.94 3.94
CA ARG A 114 -12.70 10.33 3.00
C ARG A 114 -12.63 11.80 2.57
N GLY A 115 -12.40 12.72 3.52
CA GLY A 115 -12.31 14.15 3.23
C GLY A 115 -11.09 14.53 2.39
N HIS A 116 -9.96 13.84 2.59
CA HIS A 116 -8.73 14.05 1.85
C HIS A 116 -8.85 13.54 0.41
N LEU A 117 -9.34 12.30 0.26
CA LEU A 117 -9.55 11.68 -1.05
C LEU A 117 -10.58 12.43 -1.90
N ARG A 118 -11.66 12.94 -1.28
CA ARG A 118 -12.64 13.78 -2.00
C ARG A 118 -12.07 15.09 -2.53
N ARG A 119 -11.05 15.67 -1.89
CA ARG A 119 -10.37 16.86 -2.44
C ARG A 119 -9.50 16.50 -3.64
N LEU A 120 -8.84 15.34 -3.58
CA LEU A 120 -8.00 14.83 -4.67
C LEU A 120 -8.81 14.43 -5.92
N ARG A 121 -10.13 14.21 -5.81
CA ARG A 121 -11.04 13.97 -6.95
C ARG A 121 -10.92 15.02 -8.06
N SER A 122 -10.61 16.27 -7.72
CA SER A 122 -10.42 17.36 -8.69
C SER A 122 -9.13 17.24 -9.52
N GLN A 123 -8.23 16.32 -9.16
CA GLN A 123 -6.92 16.12 -9.78
C GLN A 123 -6.83 14.67 -10.31
N PRO A 124 -7.40 14.39 -11.50
CA PRO A 124 -7.58 13.01 -11.99
C PRO A 124 -6.27 12.24 -12.13
N TYR A 125 -5.21 12.87 -12.64
CA TYR A 125 -3.88 12.25 -12.75
C TYR A 125 -3.26 11.89 -11.39
N ALA A 126 -3.42 12.75 -10.39
CA ALA A 126 -2.92 12.48 -9.04
C ALA A 126 -3.74 11.38 -8.35
N ALA A 127 -5.07 11.39 -8.54
CA ALA A 127 -5.96 10.33 -8.05
C ALA A 127 -5.61 8.96 -8.67
N GLU A 128 -5.37 8.92 -9.98
CA GLU A 128 -4.92 7.71 -10.67
C GLU A 128 -3.56 7.23 -10.14
N GLY A 129 -2.60 8.14 -9.99
CA GLY A 129 -1.27 7.82 -9.45
C GLY A 129 -1.34 7.19 -8.05
N VAL A 130 -2.21 7.72 -7.18
CA VAL A 130 -2.46 7.15 -5.85
C VAL A 130 -3.03 5.74 -5.94
N LEU A 131 -4.06 5.52 -6.77
CA LEU A 131 -4.66 4.19 -6.94
C LEU A 131 -3.65 3.18 -7.50
N ARG A 132 -2.83 3.58 -8.47
CA ARG A 132 -1.76 2.77 -9.05
C ARG A 132 -0.71 2.37 -8.00
N ALA A 133 -0.27 3.31 -7.17
CA ALA A 133 0.65 3.02 -6.07
C ALA A 133 0.03 2.07 -5.02
N CYS A 134 -1.26 2.25 -4.73
CA CYS A 134 -2.00 1.35 -3.84
C CYS A 134 -2.08 -0.08 -4.42
N TRP A 135 -2.33 -0.24 -5.73
CA TRP A 135 -2.30 -1.55 -6.38
C TRP A 135 -0.93 -2.23 -6.32
N ARG A 136 0.16 -1.48 -6.56
CA ARG A 136 1.52 -2.02 -6.40
C ARG A 136 1.80 -2.48 -4.97
N MET A 137 1.27 -1.77 -3.97
CA MET A 137 1.38 -2.17 -2.56
C MET A 137 0.64 -3.47 -2.26
N VAL A 138 -0.59 -3.60 -2.75
CA VAL A 138 -1.41 -4.80 -2.59
C VAL A 138 -0.77 -6.02 -3.24
N TRP A 139 -0.03 -5.84 -4.34
CA TRP A 139 0.68 -6.93 -5.00
C TRP A 139 2.13 -7.12 -4.52
N ALA A 140 2.61 -6.32 -3.56
CA ALA A 140 4.02 -6.33 -3.15
C ALA A 140 4.45 -7.64 -2.46
N ASP A 141 3.49 -8.43 -1.96
CA ASP A 141 3.73 -9.76 -1.40
C ASP A 141 3.30 -10.91 -2.35
N GLY A 142 2.79 -10.58 -3.54
CA GLY A 142 2.31 -11.51 -4.56
C GLY A 142 0.84 -11.94 -4.44
N HIS A 143 0.08 -11.43 -3.47
CA HIS A 143 -1.35 -11.77 -3.35
C HIS A 143 -2.21 -10.56 -2.95
N ALA A 144 -3.15 -10.20 -3.80
CA ALA A 144 -4.15 -9.20 -3.45
C ALA A 144 -5.29 -9.78 -2.61
N GLY A 145 -5.34 -9.46 -1.30
CA GLY A 145 -6.39 -9.91 -0.39
C GLY A 145 -7.76 -9.27 -0.63
N ASN A 146 -8.83 -9.91 -0.14
CA ASN A 146 -10.21 -9.40 -0.35
C ASN A 146 -10.45 -8.07 0.37
N ARG A 147 -9.94 -7.89 1.59
CA ARG A 147 -10.13 -6.67 2.39
C ARG A 147 -9.37 -5.49 1.78
N GLU A 148 -8.18 -5.73 1.26
CA GLU A 148 -7.37 -4.73 0.56
C GLU A 148 -8.07 -4.22 -0.70
N ARG A 149 -8.66 -5.13 -1.48
CA ARG A 149 -9.48 -4.78 -2.66
C ARG A 149 -10.69 -3.95 -2.27
N GLU A 150 -11.38 -4.31 -1.18
CA GLU A 150 -12.52 -3.54 -0.68
C GLU A 150 -12.12 -2.11 -0.30
N LEU A 151 -10.98 -1.93 0.37
CA LEU A 151 -10.42 -0.60 0.66
C LEU A 151 -10.11 0.18 -0.62
N LEU A 152 -9.47 -0.45 -1.60
CA LEU A 152 -9.16 0.15 -2.89
C LEU A 152 -10.41 0.63 -3.64
N PHE A 153 -11.47 -0.18 -3.68
CA PHE A 153 -12.73 0.20 -4.33
C PHE A 153 -13.44 1.31 -3.55
N GLN A 154 -13.41 1.26 -2.23
CA GLN A 154 -13.94 2.34 -1.38
C GLN A 154 -13.21 3.67 -1.62
N TRP A 155 -11.87 3.64 -1.69
CA TRP A 155 -11.06 4.83 -1.94
C TRP A 155 -11.26 5.35 -3.37
N GLY A 156 -11.34 4.45 -4.35
CA GLY A 156 -11.68 4.78 -5.72
C GLY A 156 -13.01 5.54 -5.82
N ASN A 157 -14.05 5.06 -5.13
CA ASN A 157 -15.33 5.76 -5.07
C ASN A 157 -15.18 7.18 -4.49
N TRP A 158 -14.41 7.35 -3.40
CA TRP A 158 -14.16 8.68 -2.83
C TRP A 158 -13.33 9.59 -3.74
N LEU A 159 -12.45 9.02 -4.56
CA LEU A 159 -11.68 9.70 -5.61
C LEU A 159 -12.51 9.99 -6.87
N GLY A 160 -13.76 9.50 -6.95
CA GLY A 160 -14.63 9.70 -8.11
C GLY A 160 -14.43 8.69 -9.24
N TRP A 161 -13.77 7.56 -8.96
CA TRP A 161 -13.53 6.47 -9.91
C TRP A 161 -14.56 5.35 -9.70
N SER A 162 -15.08 4.81 -10.79
CA SER A 162 -15.94 3.62 -10.75
C SER A 162 -15.13 2.37 -10.42
N GLU A 163 -15.76 1.37 -9.83
CA GLU A 163 -15.13 0.09 -9.52
C GLU A 163 -14.46 -0.55 -10.75
N ARG A 164 -15.12 -0.45 -11.92
CA ARG A 164 -14.59 -0.94 -13.19
C ARG A 164 -13.27 -0.28 -13.57
N GLN A 165 -13.17 1.05 -13.41
CA GLN A 165 -11.93 1.79 -13.69
C GLN A 165 -10.83 1.42 -12.68
N VAL A 166 -11.16 1.34 -11.39
CA VAL A 166 -10.19 0.94 -10.35
C VAL A 166 -9.67 -0.47 -10.60
N ARG A 167 -10.55 -1.40 -10.99
CA ARG A 167 -10.20 -2.78 -11.32
C ARG A 167 -9.31 -2.88 -12.57
N ALA A 168 -9.57 -2.05 -13.59
CA ALA A 168 -8.74 -2.03 -14.80
C ALA A 168 -7.27 -1.68 -14.49
N LEU A 169 -7.02 -0.82 -13.50
CA LEU A 169 -5.65 -0.50 -13.04
C LEU A 169 -4.93 -1.69 -12.43
N ALA A 170 -5.63 -2.69 -11.90
CA ALA A 170 -5.01 -3.85 -11.26
C ALA A 170 -4.26 -4.73 -12.27
N ALA A 171 -4.72 -4.77 -13.53
CA ALA A 171 -4.17 -5.64 -14.57
C ALA A 171 -2.69 -5.33 -14.90
N ASP A 172 -2.26 -4.09 -14.68
CA ASP A 172 -0.87 -3.67 -14.93
C ASP A 172 0.11 -4.18 -13.85
N TYR A 173 -0.39 -4.57 -12.67
CA TYR A 173 0.41 -4.88 -11.48
C TYR A 173 0.16 -6.25 -10.89
N GLU A 174 -0.94 -6.89 -11.27
CA GLU A 174 -1.09 -8.32 -11.09
C GLU A 174 0.19 -8.95 -11.62
N PRO A 175 0.93 -9.71 -10.78
CA PRO A 175 2.13 -10.41 -11.22
C PRO A 175 1.77 -11.02 -12.54
N GLN A 176 2.53 -10.66 -13.58
CA GLN A 176 2.42 -11.36 -14.83
C GLN A 176 2.74 -12.81 -14.49
N HIS A 177 1.70 -13.59 -14.16
CA HIS A 177 1.52 -14.87 -14.78
C HIS A 177 1.64 -14.53 -16.26
N ARG A 178 2.89 -14.53 -16.76
CA ARG A 178 3.22 -14.75 -18.16
C ARG A 178 2.12 -15.68 -18.62
N PRO A 179 1.24 -15.27 -19.54
CA PRO A 179 -0.02 -15.95 -19.75
C PRO A 179 0.32 -17.42 -19.92
N LEU A 180 0.02 -18.19 -18.87
CA LEU A 180 -0.08 -19.62 -18.96
C LEU A 180 -1.23 -19.73 -19.93
N VAL A 181 -0.88 -20.04 -21.17
CA VAL A 181 -1.80 -20.37 -22.22
C VAL A 181 -2.78 -21.38 -21.63
N SER A 182 -3.93 -20.88 -21.18
CA SER A 182 -5.05 -21.59 -20.57
C SER A 182 -4.75 -22.47 -19.33
N SER A 183 -5.69 -22.42 -18.41
CA SER A 183 -5.90 -23.31 -17.27
C SER A 183 -6.25 -24.75 -17.68
N VAL A 184 -5.37 -25.37 -18.47
CA VAL A 184 -5.20 -26.82 -18.56
C VAL A 184 -3.68 -27.00 -18.54
N THR A 185 -3.10 -27.47 -17.44
CA THR A 185 -1.74 -28.02 -17.52
C THR A 185 -1.82 -29.11 -18.57
N THR A 186 -1.37 -28.84 -19.79
CA THR A 186 -1.44 -29.87 -20.82
C THR A 186 -0.51 -30.98 -20.39
N TYR A 187 -0.80 -32.21 -20.80
CA TYR A 187 0.08 -33.34 -20.48
C TYR A 187 1.53 -33.08 -20.92
N GLN A 188 1.73 -32.34 -22.03
CA GLN A 188 3.06 -31.92 -22.48
C GLN A 188 3.72 -30.92 -21.53
N ASP A 189 2.97 -29.99 -20.95
CA ASP A 189 3.50 -29.06 -19.94
C ASP A 189 3.90 -29.77 -18.66
N ALA A 190 3.08 -30.73 -18.20
CA ALA A 190 3.43 -31.54 -17.04
C ALA A 190 4.72 -32.34 -17.27
N LEU A 191 4.88 -32.93 -18.46
CA LEU A 191 6.11 -33.65 -18.85
C LEU A 191 7.32 -32.72 -18.87
N ARG A 192 7.19 -31.53 -19.48
CA ARG A 192 8.23 -30.49 -19.48
C ARG A 192 8.59 -30.03 -18.07
N LEU A 193 7.60 -29.82 -17.21
CA LEU A 193 7.81 -29.37 -15.84
C LEU A 193 8.62 -30.37 -15.01
N LEU A 194 8.38 -31.67 -15.18
CA LEU A 194 9.17 -32.73 -14.54
C LEU A 194 10.50 -33.02 -15.27
N GLY A 195 10.72 -32.45 -16.45
CA GLY A 195 11.90 -32.72 -17.28
C GLY A 195 11.96 -34.15 -17.82
N VAL A 196 10.80 -34.71 -18.15
CA VAL A 196 10.64 -36.08 -18.66
C VAL A 196 9.90 -36.07 -20.01
N THR A 197 9.99 -37.16 -20.74
CA THR A 197 9.34 -37.33 -22.05
C THR A 197 8.12 -38.24 -21.95
N ALA A 198 7.28 -38.21 -22.99
CA ALA A 198 6.19 -39.16 -23.15
C ALA A 198 6.66 -40.61 -23.37
N THR A 199 7.97 -40.88 -23.40
CA THR A 199 8.54 -42.24 -23.48
C THR A 199 9.27 -42.63 -22.20
N SER A 200 9.33 -41.73 -21.19
CA SER A 200 10.04 -42.00 -19.95
C SER A 200 9.36 -43.08 -19.12
N GLU A 201 10.17 -43.99 -18.56
CA GLU A 201 9.72 -45.06 -17.69
C GLU A 201 9.11 -44.52 -16.38
N PRO A 202 8.11 -45.20 -15.78
CA PRO A 202 7.47 -44.76 -14.53
C PRO A 202 8.47 -44.51 -13.39
N ALA A 203 9.53 -45.32 -13.29
CA ALA A 203 10.59 -45.16 -12.30
C ALA A 203 11.35 -43.83 -12.49
N GLN A 204 11.60 -43.42 -13.73
CA GLN A 204 12.27 -42.17 -14.07
C GLN A 204 11.40 -40.97 -13.71
N ILE A 205 10.09 -41.04 -13.96
CA ILE A 205 9.12 -39.99 -13.61
C ILE A 205 9.08 -39.80 -12.08
N LYS A 206 8.97 -40.90 -11.31
CA LYS A 206 9.00 -40.85 -9.83
C LYS A 206 10.31 -40.29 -9.29
N ARG A 207 11.45 -40.60 -9.93
CA ARG A 207 12.77 -40.08 -9.54
C ARG A 207 12.89 -38.59 -9.82
N ALA A 208 12.44 -38.13 -10.99
CA ALA A 208 12.45 -36.73 -11.36
C ALA A 208 11.56 -35.89 -10.43
N TYR A 209 10.35 -36.37 -10.14
CA TYR A 209 9.42 -35.74 -9.18
C TYR A 209 10.05 -35.59 -7.79
N ARG A 210 10.57 -36.67 -7.20
CA ARG A 210 11.21 -36.63 -5.87
C ARG A 210 12.41 -35.67 -5.82
N ARG A 211 13.21 -35.65 -6.88
CA ARG A 211 14.36 -34.73 -7.00
C ARG A 211 13.92 -33.27 -7.02
N LEU A 212 12.91 -32.93 -7.82
CA LEU A 212 12.40 -31.56 -7.92
C LEU A 212 11.70 -31.12 -6.62
N LEU A 213 10.91 -32.01 -6.02
CA LEU A 213 10.24 -31.75 -4.74
C LEU A 213 11.24 -31.47 -3.62
N SER A 214 12.33 -32.25 -3.54
CA SER A 214 13.38 -32.04 -2.55
C SER A 214 14.16 -30.73 -2.75
N ARG A 215 14.29 -30.26 -4.00
CA ARG A 215 14.96 -28.99 -4.33
C ARG A 215 14.11 -27.77 -3.95
N HIS A 216 12.79 -27.86 -4.14
CA HIS A 216 11.85 -26.76 -3.91
C HIS A 216 11.10 -26.90 -2.58
N HIS A 217 11.57 -27.73 -1.65
CA HIS A 217 10.85 -27.93 -0.38
C HIS A 217 10.88 -26.65 0.47
N PRO A 218 9.72 -26.10 0.89
CA PRO A 218 9.65 -24.82 1.60
C PRO A 218 10.46 -24.83 2.89
N ASP A 219 10.38 -25.91 3.70
CA ASP A 219 11.14 -26.01 4.95
C ASP A 219 12.65 -26.01 4.75
N LYS A 220 13.13 -26.64 3.68
CA LYS A 220 14.56 -26.71 3.38
C LYS A 220 15.09 -25.35 2.92
N ILE A 221 14.28 -24.65 2.12
CA ILE A 221 14.58 -23.30 1.66
C ILE A 221 14.54 -22.32 2.85
N ALA A 222 13.53 -22.40 3.71
CA ALA A 222 13.45 -21.60 4.94
C ALA A 222 14.66 -21.84 5.87
N GLY A 223 15.09 -23.09 6.05
CA GLY A 223 16.25 -23.45 6.87
C GLY A 223 17.60 -22.99 6.32
N SER A 224 17.67 -22.62 5.04
CA SER A 224 18.90 -22.14 4.38
C SER A 224 19.12 -20.63 4.48
N GLY A 225 18.30 -19.92 5.27
CA GLY A 225 18.35 -18.45 5.40
C GLY A 225 17.68 -17.71 4.26
N ALA A 226 16.80 -18.37 3.51
CA ALA A 226 16.07 -17.77 2.41
C ALA A 226 15.04 -16.73 2.90
N THR A 227 14.79 -15.72 2.07
CA THR A 227 13.76 -14.70 2.31
C THR A 227 12.36 -15.30 2.25
N ALA A 228 11.38 -14.63 2.87
CA ALA A 228 9.98 -15.07 2.84
C ALA A 228 9.44 -15.22 1.40
N SER A 229 9.90 -14.38 0.46
CA SER A 229 9.55 -14.47 -0.96
C SER A 229 10.04 -15.78 -1.59
N GLN A 230 11.28 -16.19 -1.28
CA GLN A 230 11.86 -17.43 -1.80
C GLN A 230 11.16 -18.67 -1.23
N VAL A 231 10.74 -18.63 0.04
CA VAL A 231 9.95 -19.70 0.66
C VAL A 231 8.56 -19.79 0.01
N ARG A 232 7.96 -18.66 -0.37
CA ARG A 232 6.68 -18.62 -1.08
C ARG A 232 6.80 -19.20 -2.50
N GLU A 233 7.81 -18.79 -3.25
CA GLU A 233 8.10 -19.34 -4.59
C GLU A 233 8.33 -20.86 -4.56
N ALA A 234 9.04 -21.34 -3.53
CA ALA A 234 9.24 -22.76 -3.27
C ALA A 234 7.92 -23.51 -3.02
N THR A 235 7.01 -22.89 -2.26
CA THR A 235 5.68 -23.44 -1.97
C THR A 235 4.84 -23.55 -3.24
N ASP A 236 4.84 -22.50 -4.06
CA ASP A 236 4.10 -22.48 -5.32
C ASP A 236 4.65 -23.51 -6.32
N LYS A 237 5.98 -23.61 -6.45
CA LYS A 237 6.59 -24.67 -7.26
C LYS A 237 6.31 -26.08 -6.75
N THR A 238 6.29 -26.28 -5.44
CA THR A 238 5.90 -27.57 -4.88
C THR A 238 4.47 -27.96 -5.26
N ARG A 239 3.53 -27.00 -5.23
CA ARG A 239 2.15 -27.22 -5.65
C ARG A 239 2.05 -27.53 -7.15
N GLU A 240 2.76 -26.79 -8.01
CA GLU A 240 2.80 -27.06 -9.45
C GLU A 240 3.35 -28.45 -9.77
N LEU A 241 4.45 -28.85 -9.11
CA LEU A 241 5.07 -30.16 -9.29
C LEU A 241 4.10 -31.30 -8.90
N HIS A 242 3.33 -31.11 -7.83
CA HIS A 242 2.34 -32.08 -7.39
C HIS A 242 1.20 -32.25 -8.40
N ASN A 243 0.70 -31.14 -8.95
CA ASN A 243 -0.35 -31.15 -9.97
C ASN A 243 0.14 -31.84 -11.26
N ALA A 244 1.35 -31.52 -11.72
CA ALA A 244 1.94 -32.14 -12.90
C ALA A 244 2.16 -33.66 -12.72
N TYR A 245 2.69 -34.09 -11.58
CA TYR A 245 2.86 -35.51 -11.27
C TYR A 245 1.52 -36.25 -11.23
N THR A 246 0.50 -35.68 -10.60
CA THR A 246 -0.85 -36.26 -10.53
C THR A 246 -1.45 -36.45 -11.91
N LEU A 247 -1.35 -35.44 -12.78
CA LEU A 247 -1.85 -35.51 -14.16
C LEU A 247 -1.12 -36.59 -14.98
N ILE A 248 0.20 -36.69 -14.85
CA ILE A 248 0.99 -37.71 -15.55
C ILE A 248 0.62 -39.11 -15.05
N ARG A 249 0.45 -39.25 -13.73
CA ARG A 249 0.06 -40.50 -13.09
C ARG A 249 -1.31 -40.97 -13.56
N GLN A 250 -2.30 -40.06 -13.61
CA GLN A 250 -3.65 -40.35 -14.10
C GLN A 250 -3.65 -40.84 -15.56
N ARG A 251 -2.83 -40.23 -16.43
CA ARG A 251 -2.82 -40.58 -17.86
C ARG A 251 -2.03 -41.85 -18.18
N ARG A 252 -1.05 -42.21 -17.36
CA ARG A 252 -0.20 -43.41 -17.56
C ARG A 252 -0.55 -44.59 -16.65
N ASP A 253 -1.56 -44.42 -15.79
CA ASP A 253 -2.12 -45.45 -14.91
C ASP A 253 -1.08 -46.30 -14.15
N PHE A 254 -0.06 -45.65 -13.58
CA PHE A 254 0.91 -46.32 -12.72
C PHE A 254 0.71 -45.92 -11.25
N ARG A 255 0.67 -46.90 -10.35
CA ARG A 255 0.55 -46.69 -8.89
C ARG A 255 1.87 -46.27 -8.25
#